data_AF-A0A932PH15-F1
#
_entry.id   AF-A0A932PH15-F1
#
_cell.length_a   1.000
_cell.length_b   1.000
_cell.length_c   1.000
_cell.angle_alpha   90.00
_cell.angle_beta   90.00
_cell.angle_gamma   90.00
#
_symmetry.space_group_name_H-M   'P 1'
#
loop_
_entity.id
_entity.type
_entity.pdbx_description
1 polymer ?
#
loop_
_entity_poly.entity_id
_entity_poly.type
_entity_poly.pdbx_seq_one_letter_code
_entity_poly.pdbx_strand_id
1 'polypeptide(L)'
;MTTYCALCHGERGDGQGVRAASLAKKPRDWTDMDWQKSITDEEIGRVIVLGGSGTGRSNDMPSFPHLKDSPELAEYINAVRSYTVFPVD
;
A
#
# COMPACT_ATOMS: atom_id res chain seq x y z
N MET A 1 -5.80 -8.68 2.98
CA MET A 1 -4.53 -8.19 2.40
C MET A 1 -3.54 -9.34 2.43
N THR A 2 -2.73 -9.54 1.38
CA THR A 2 -1.68 -10.55 1.40
C THR A 2 -0.73 -10.28 2.57
N THR A 3 -0.24 -11.33 3.23
CA THR A 3 0.62 -11.22 4.43
C THR A 3 1.79 -10.26 4.20
N TYR A 4 2.30 -10.18 2.98
CA TYR A 4 3.45 -9.35 2.63
C TYR A 4 3.22 -7.85 2.86
N CYS A 5 2.10 -7.29 2.40
CA CYS A 5 1.84 -5.85 2.52
C CYS A 5 1.49 -5.47 3.96
N ALA A 6 0.74 -6.34 4.65
CA ALA A 6 0.29 -6.13 6.03
C ALA A 6 1.44 -6.10 7.06
N LEU A 7 2.57 -6.77 6.78
CA LEU A 7 3.75 -6.70 7.66
C LEU A 7 4.25 -5.28 7.91
N CYS A 8 4.09 -4.38 6.93
CA CYS A 8 4.48 -2.98 7.04
C CYS A 8 3.25 -2.08 7.18
N HIS A 9 2.24 -2.24 6.33
CA HIS A 9 1.06 -1.36 6.30
C HIS A 9 0.01 -1.68 7.36
N GLY A 10 0.17 -2.79 8.10
CA GLY A 10 -0.77 -3.23 9.13
C GLY A 10 -1.96 -4.01 8.56
N GLU A 11 -2.52 -4.92 9.36
CA GLU A 11 -3.75 -5.65 8.98
C GLU A 11 -4.96 -4.72 8.86
N ARG A 12 -4.92 -3.59 9.56
CA ARG A 12 -5.93 -2.53 9.53
C ARG A 12 -5.63 -1.45 8.49
N GLY A 13 -4.51 -1.55 7.77
CA GLY A 13 -4.08 -0.55 6.79
C GLY A 13 -3.63 0.79 7.39
N ASP A 14 -3.44 0.87 8.71
CA ASP A 14 -3.12 2.10 9.46
C ASP A 14 -1.62 2.48 9.47
N GLY A 15 -0.81 1.75 8.70
CA GLY A 15 0.64 1.91 8.66
C GLY A 15 1.34 1.45 9.94
N GLN A 16 0.70 0.61 10.76
CA GLN A 16 1.23 0.09 12.03
C GLN A 16 1.54 -1.41 11.97
N GLY A 17 1.97 -1.92 10.81
CA GLY A 17 2.43 -3.30 10.70
C GLY A 17 3.60 -3.60 11.63
N VAL A 18 3.81 -4.88 11.95
CA VAL A 18 4.86 -5.33 12.88
C VAL A 18 6.28 -4.88 12.50
N ARG A 19 6.53 -4.59 11.22
CA ARG A 19 7.80 -4.05 10.72
C ARG A 19 7.85 -2.52 10.64
N ALA A 20 6.73 -1.82 10.80
CA ALA A 20 6.67 -0.37 10.61
C ALA A 20 7.61 0.40 11.55
N ALA A 21 7.78 -0.07 12.79
CA ALA A 21 8.62 0.58 13.80
C ALA A 21 10.13 0.58 13.46
N SER A 22 10.59 -0.32 12.59
CA SER A 22 12.00 -0.41 12.17
C SER A 22 12.30 0.31 10.86
N LEU A 23 11.31 0.96 10.23
CA LEU A 23 11.50 1.63 8.94
C LEU A 23 11.88 3.10 9.15
N ALA A 24 12.65 3.64 8.20
CA ALA A 24 13.09 5.03 8.27
C ALA A 24 11.92 6.03 8.10
N LYS A 25 10.87 5.60 7.40
CA LYS A 25 9.64 6.38 7.20
C LYS A 25 8.43 5.50 7.48
N LYS A 26 7.46 6.04 8.22
CA LYS A 26 6.20 5.35 8.49
C LYS A 26 5.52 4.98 7.16
N PRO A 27 5.05 3.72 6.99
CA PRO A 27 4.25 3.32 5.85
C PRO A 27 3.00 4.17 5.70
N ARG A 28 2.48 4.24 4.48
CA ARG A 28 1.24 4.97 4.21
C ARG A 28 0.08 4.33 4.97
N ASP A 29 -0.58 5.15 5.78
CA ASP A 29 -1.90 4.89 6.34
C ASP A 29 -2.95 5.01 5.22
N TRP A 30 -3.65 3.92 4.94
CA TRP A 30 -4.69 3.77 3.94
C TRP A 30 -6.11 4.05 4.48
N THR A 31 -6.26 4.23 5.79
CA THR A 31 -7.51 4.68 6.41
C THR A 31 -7.73 6.20 6.27
N ASP A 32 -6.67 6.93 5.90
CA ASP A 32 -6.66 8.35 5.61
C ASP A 32 -7.48 8.68 4.34
N MET A 33 -8.70 9.16 4.54
CA MET A 33 -9.65 9.51 3.47
C MET A 33 -9.15 10.62 2.55
N ASP A 34 -8.39 11.58 3.08
CA ASP A 34 -7.89 12.69 2.28
C ASP A 34 -6.76 12.20 1.37
N TRP A 35 -5.88 11.34 1.89
CA TRP A 35 -4.90 10.66 1.06
C TRP A 35 -5.57 9.82 -0.03
N GLN A 36 -6.59 9.04 0.31
CA GLN A 36 -7.31 8.20 -0.65
C GLN A 36 -7.92 9.02 -1.79
N LYS A 37 -8.52 10.18 -1.50
CA LYS A 37 -9.04 11.10 -2.52
C LYS A 37 -7.94 11.75 -3.36
N SER A 38 -6.75 11.93 -2.79
CA SER A 38 -5.63 12.63 -3.44
C SER A 38 -4.85 11.78 -4.45
N ILE A 39 -4.98 10.45 -4.39
CA ILE A 39 -4.17 9.52 -5.19
C ILE A 39 -5.05 8.74 -6.19
N THR A 40 -4.53 8.49 -7.39
CA THR A 40 -5.21 7.68 -8.41
C THR A 40 -4.85 6.21 -8.28
N ASP A 41 -5.70 5.33 -8.83
CA ASP A 41 -5.42 3.88 -8.88
C ASP A 41 -4.17 3.58 -9.72
N GLU A 42 -3.93 4.35 -10.78
CA GLU A 42 -2.71 4.27 -11.59
C GLU A 42 -1.46 4.54 -10.74
N GLU A 43 -1.46 5.59 -9.91
CA GLU A 43 -0.30 5.90 -9.05
C GLU A 43 -0.14 4.86 -7.94
N ILE A 44 -1.23 4.32 -7.37
CA ILE A 44 -1.14 3.18 -6.43
C ILE A 44 -0.48 1.99 -7.12
N GLY A 45 -0.96 1.61 -8.31
CA GLY A 45 -0.38 0.52 -9.09
C GLY A 45 1.09 0.76 -9.43
N ARG A 46 1.45 1.99 -9.83
CA ARG A 46 2.83 2.39 -10.11
C ARG A 46 3.73 2.23 -8.90
N VAL A 47 3.27 2.62 -7.70
CA VAL A 47 4.02 2.47 -6.45
C VAL A 47 4.19 1.00 -6.06
N ILE A 48 3.17 0.17 -6.26
CA ILE A 48 3.28 -1.28 -6.03
C ILE A 48 4.31 -1.89 -6.98
N VAL A 49 4.20 -1.61 -8.28
CA VAL A 49 5.08 -2.22 -9.30
C VAL A 49 6.53 -1.77 -9.15
N LEU A 50 6.76 -0.48 -8.89
CA LEU A 50 8.11 0.11 -8.88
C LEU A 50 8.73 0.25 -7.48
N GLY A 51 7.96 0.01 -6.42
CA GLY A 51 8.39 0.24 -5.05
C GLY A 51 8.65 1.71 -4.75
N GLY A 52 9.22 1.98 -3.57
CA GLY A 52 9.50 3.37 -3.19
C GLY A 52 10.68 3.96 -3.93
N SER A 53 11.75 3.20 -4.14
CA SER A 53 12.94 3.66 -4.89
C SER A 53 12.58 4.11 -6.31
N GLY A 54 11.67 3.40 -7.00
CA GLY A 54 11.23 3.73 -8.36
C GLY A 54 10.17 4.83 -8.44
N THR A 55 9.70 5.34 -7.30
CA THR A 55 8.66 6.36 -7.24
C THR A 55 9.01 7.57 -6.36
N GLY A 56 10.28 7.73 -5.98
CA GLY A 56 10.74 8.83 -5.12
C GLY A 56 10.19 8.76 -3.68
N ARG A 57 9.80 7.57 -3.23
CA ARG A 57 9.31 7.27 -1.87
C ARG A 57 10.37 6.45 -1.10
N SER A 58 10.03 5.95 0.09
CA SER A 58 11.00 5.23 0.93
C SER A 58 11.55 3.99 0.24
N ASN A 59 12.87 3.80 0.24
CA ASN A 59 13.53 2.60 -0.28
C ASN A 59 13.13 1.32 0.46
N ASP A 60 12.54 1.45 1.65
CA ASP A 60 12.00 0.33 2.43
C ASP A 60 10.78 -0.32 1.77
N MET A 61 10.09 0.39 0.86
CA MET A 61 8.95 -0.16 0.12
C MET A 61 9.48 -0.93 -1.10
N PRO A 62 9.39 -2.27 -1.12
CA PRO A 62 9.92 -3.08 -2.21
C PRO A 62 9.07 -2.94 -3.48
N SER A 63 9.68 -3.25 -4.62
CA SER A 63 9.00 -3.31 -5.91
C SER A 63 8.44 -4.71 -6.18
N PHE A 64 7.31 -4.77 -6.89
CA PHE A 64 6.69 -6.01 -7.34
C PHE A 64 6.53 -5.99 -8.88
N PRO A 65 7.64 -6.04 -9.64
CA PRO A 65 7.62 -5.83 -11.09
C PRO A 65 6.81 -6.89 -11.84
N HIS A 66 6.66 -8.09 -11.28
CA HIS A 66 5.85 -9.17 -11.86
C HIS A 66 4.35 -8.82 -11.94
N LEU A 67 3.88 -7.82 -11.19
CA LEU A 67 2.49 -7.38 -11.22
C LEU A 67 2.16 -6.42 -12.36
N LYS A 68 3.17 -5.89 -13.08
CA LYS A 68 2.98 -4.81 -14.08
C LYS A 68 1.88 -5.11 -15.10
N ASP A 69 1.85 -6.34 -15.60
CA ASP A 69 0.88 -6.79 -16.61
C ASP A 69 0.00 -7.93 -16.05
N SER A 70 -0.01 -8.11 -14.73
CA SER A 70 -0.81 -9.13 -14.04
C SER A 70 -2.20 -8.58 -13.70
N PRO A 71 -3.29 -9.32 -13.97
CA PRO A 71 -4.62 -8.93 -13.50
C PRO A 71 -4.69 -8.84 -11.96
N GLU A 72 -3.81 -9.52 -11.25
CA GLU A 72 -3.71 -9.48 -9.78
C GLU A 72 -3.42 -8.06 -9.26
N LEU A 73 -2.79 -7.19 -10.05
CA LEU A 73 -2.50 -5.81 -9.63
C LEU A 73 -3.78 -5.06 -9.22
N ALA A 74 -4.90 -5.32 -9.92
CA ALA A 74 -6.19 -4.74 -9.58
C ALA A 74 -6.68 -5.19 -8.20
N GLU A 75 -6.41 -6.43 -7.80
CA GLU A 75 -6.78 -6.95 -6.47
C GLU A 75 -6.00 -6.23 -5.36
N TYR A 76 -4.71 -5.96 -5.58
CA TYR A 76 -3.90 -5.19 -4.63
C TYR A 76 -4.38 -3.74 -4.53
N ILE A 77 -4.69 -3.09 -5.66
CA ILE A 77 -5.24 -1.73 -5.67
C ILE A 77 -6.57 -1.70 -4.90
N ASN A 78 -7.48 -2.63 -5.20
CA ASN A 78 -8.77 -2.73 -4.51
C ASN A 78 -8.60 -2.96 -3.01
N ALA A 79 -7.62 -3.78 -2.60
CA ALA A 79 -7.33 -4.01 -1.19
C ALA A 79 -6.77 -2.75 -0.50
N VAL A 80 -6.01 -1.89 -1.18
CA VAL A 80 -5.61 -0.58 -0.64
C VAL A 80 -6.82 0.35 -0.50
N ARG A 81 -7.75 0.35 -1.46
CA ARG A 81 -8.97 1.17 -1.42
C ARG A 81 -9.95 0.73 -0.34
N SER A 82 -10.02 -0.56 -0.03
CA SER A 82 -11.02 -1.10 0.89
C SER A 82 -10.89 -0.60 2.33
N TYR A 83 -9.73 -0.06 2.75
CA TYR A 83 -9.52 0.47 4.11
C TYR A 83 -10.26 1.78 4.42
N THR A 84 -10.90 2.38 3.42
CA THR A 84 -11.81 3.53 3.58
C THR A 84 -13.25 3.13 3.88
N VAL A 85 -13.58 1.87 3.61
CA VAL A 85 -14.90 1.30 3.88
C VAL A 85 -14.77 0.69 5.27
N PHE A 86 -15.28 1.37 6.29
CA PHE A 86 -15.32 0.82 7.63
C PHE A 86 -15.97 -0.57 7.63
N PRO A 87 -15.37 -1.49 8.39
CA PRO A 87 -16.11 -2.30 9.32
C PRO A 87 -17.34 -1.62 9.92
N VAL A 88 -18.51 -1.61 9.29
CA VAL A 88 -19.67 -2.03 10.08
C VAL A 88 -19.48 -3.55 10.07
N ASP A 89 -19.00 -4.20 11.14
CA ASP A 89 -19.48 -4.21 12.52
C ASP A 89 -18.35 -4.60 13.50
#